data_AF-A0AAD7N4Y2-F1
#
_entry.id   AF-A0AAD7N4Y2-F1
#
_cell.length_a   1.000
_cell.length_b   1.000
_cell.length_c   1.000
_cell.angle_alpha   90.00
_cell.angle_beta   90.00
_cell.angle_gamma   90.00
#
_symmetry.space_group_name_H-M   'P 1'
#
loop_
_entity.id
_entity.type
_entity.pdbx_description
1 polymer ?
#
loop_
_entity_poly.entity_id
_entity_poly.type
_entity_poly.pdbx_seq_one_letter_code
_entity_poly.pdbx_strand_id
1 'polypeptide(L)'
;MPQPFDESTDAILRSSDDLDFPVHRAVLALASPFFRDMFSIPQPDSELKVPIIPVAESSLILEKLLGTWYPGMEAAVTFDRIDQLAEVLELAVLKYEFRVAGPIMRRYLHDYLDTDAVGVYAIACRYHWGDLARKAARHSLKLSLPCVLRNATPQLRHIPANLYHALLRYHNACSSVSGSLGLLVLSSRTWAWMICTNDSCSAPKTLLNQTRKFLL
;
A
#
# COMPACT_ATOMS: atom_id res chain seq x y z
N MET A 1 22.49 12.97 12.57
CA MET A 1 23.39 13.25 11.44
C MET A 1 23.61 11.94 10.71
N PRO A 2 23.33 11.85 9.39
CA PRO A 2 23.73 10.67 8.63
C PRO A 2 25.26 10.59 8.61
N GLN A 3 25.80 9.37 8.69
CA GLN A 3 27.23 9.08 8.71
C GLN A 3 27.95 9.58 7.43
N PRO A 4 29.26 9.87 7.50
CA PRO A 4 29.99 10.43 6.37
C PRO A 4 30.14 9.39 5.27
N PHE A 5 29.89 9.87 4.06
CA PHE A 5 29.87 9.22 2.75
C PHE A 5 31.01 8.22 2.52
N ASP A 6 30.69 7.08 1.89
CA ASP A 6 31.68 6.12 1.39
C ASP A 6 32.27 6.65 0.06
N GLU A 7 33.59 6.71 -0.07
CA GLU A 7 34.27 7.19 -1.28
C GLU A 7 33.99 6.30 -2.52
N SER A 8 33.37 5.13 -2.33
CA SER A 8 33.05 4.19 -3.40
C SER A 8 31.75 4.48 -4.17
N THR A 9 30.95 5.46 -3.77
CA THR A 9 29.68 5.77 -4.48
C THR A 9 29.95 6.32 -5.89
N ASP A 10 29.23 5.80 -6.88
CA ASP A 10 29.45 6.06 -8.31
C ASP A 10 28.27 6.77 -9.00
N ALA A 11 27.26 7.21 -8.23
CA ALA A 11 26.23 8.15 -8.66
C ALA A 11 25.66 8.95 -7.48
N ILE A 12 25.08 10.11 -7.76
CA ILE A 12 24.33 10.91 -6.78
C ILE A 12 22.91 11.09 -7.30
N LEU A 13 21.90 10.70 -6.50
CA LEU A 13 20.52 11.09 -6.75
C LEU A 13 20.27 12.43 -6.05
N ARG A 14 19.84 13.45 -6.80
CA ARG A 14 19.48 14.76 -6.23
C ARG A 14 17.97 14.88 -6.13
N SER A 15 17.45 15.07 -4.93
CA SER A 15 16.02 15.26 -4.70
C SER A 15 15.51 16.60 -5.25
N SER A 16 14.18 16.76 -5.33
CA SER A 16 13.54 17.99 -5.81
C SER A 16 13.79 19.22 -4.93
N ASP A 17 14.21 18.99 -3.69
CA ASP A 17 14.59 19.98 -2.67
C ASP A 17 16.12 20.04 -2.48
N ASP A 18 16.88 19.68 -3.51
CA ASP A 18 18.33 19.87 -3.66
C ASP A 18 19.19 19.16 -2.60
N LEU A 19 18.69 18.06 -2.01
CA LEU A 19 19.49 17.18 -1.17
C LEU A 19 20.07 16.03 -1.99
N ASP A 20 21.37 15.80 -1.77
CA ASP A 20 22.16 14.82 -2.49
C ASP A 20 22.23 13.49 -1.73
N PHE A 21 21.96 12.40 -2.44
CA PHE A 21 21.99 11.04 -1.95
C PHE A 21 23.02 10.24 -2.76
N PRO A 22 24.25 10.08 -2.24
CA PRO A 22 25.25 9.24 -2.88
C PRO A 22 24.85 7.77 -2.83
N VAL A 23 24.89 7.11 -3.98
CA VAL A 23 24.43 5.73 -4.15
C VAL A 23 25.40 4.92 -5.01
N HIS A 24 25.35 3.60 -4.84
CA HIS A 24 25.99 2.65 -5.75
C HIS A 24 25.02 2.25 -6.86
N ARG A 25 25.38 2.52 -8.12
CA ARG A 25 24.58 2.15 -9.31
C ARG A 25 24.32 0.65 -9.35
N ALA A 26 25.34 -0.15 -9.02
CA ALA A 26 25.23 -1.61 -8.97
C ALA A 26 24.17 -2.11 -7.97
N VAL A 27 24.10 -1.50 -6.79
CA VAL A 27 23.13 -1.86 -5.74
C VAL A 27 21.71 -1.55 -6.22
N LEU A 28 21.48 -0.33 -6.69
CA LEU A 28 20.16 0.08 -7.17
C LEU A 28 19.74 -0.71 -8.42
N ALA A 29 20.64 -0.97 -9.36
CA ALA A 29 20.38 -1.79 -10.54
C ALA A 29 20.02 -3.25 -10.19
N LEU A 30 20.60 -3.80 -9.12
CA LEU A 30 20.24 -5.13 -8.64
C LEU A 30 18.81 -5.14 -8.06
N ALA A 31 18.48 -4.11 -7.28
CA ALA A 31 17.19 -3.98 -6.61
C ALA A 31 16.04 -3.57 -7.55
N SER A 32 16.34 -2.87 -8.65
CA SER A 32 15.35 -2.21 -9.52
C SER A 32 15.75 -2.31 -11.00
N PRO A 33 14.88 -2.91 -11.85
CA PRO A 33 15.01 -2.86 -13.31
C PRO A 33 15.06 -1.42 -13.85
N PHE A 34 14.22 -0.52 -13.31
CA PHE A 34 14.21 0.88 -13.70
C PHE A 34 15.59 1.52 -13.56
N PHE A 35 16.22 1.37 -12.39
CA PHE A 35 17.54 1.96 -12.14
C PHE A 35 18.62 1.31 -13.01
N ARG A 36 18.56 -0.01 -13.21
CA ARG A 36 19.48 -0.72 -14.13
C ARG A 36 19.41 -0.15 -15.54
N ASP A 37 18.20 0.02 -16.05
CA ASP A 37 17.98 0.48 -17.41
C ASP A 37 18.35 1.98 -17.53
N MET A 38 17.97 2.81 -16.54
CA MET A 38 18.37 4.23 -16.46
C MET A 38 19.90 4.41 -16.45
N PHE A 39 20.63 3.59 -15.69
CA PHE A 39 22.09 3.68 -15.63
C PHE A 39 22.80 3.17 -16.89
N SER A 40 22.13 2.36 -17.71
CA SER A 40 22.68 1.87 -18.98
C SER A 40 22.73 2.95 -20.07
N ILE A 41 21.98 4.06 -19.89
CA ILE A 41 21.92 5.16 -20.84
C ILE A 41 23.25 5.93 -20.81
N PRO A 42 23.97 6.04 -21.94
CA PRO A 42 25.18 6.85 -22.03
C PRO A 42 24.88 8.30 -21.65
N GLN A 43 25.59 8.81 -20.66
CA GLN A 43 25.53 10.22 -20.32
C GLN A 43 26.51 10.99 -21.22
N PRO A 44 26.20 12.24 -21.61
CA PRO A 44 27.18 13.10 -22.26
C PRO A 44 28.40 13.26 -21.33
N ASP A 45 29.59 13.39 -21.92
CA ASP A 45 30.84 13.54 -21.17
C ASP A 45 30.71 14.69 -20.17
N SER A 46 30.58 14.33 -18.89
CA SER A 46 30.51 15.27 -17.80
C SER A 46 31.91 15.48 -17.24
N GLU A 47 32.27 16.73 -16.95
CA GLU A 47 33.52 17.06 -16.24
C GLU A 47 33.53 16.50 -14.80
N LEU A 48 32.36 16.12 -14.28
CA LEU A 48 32.22 15.52 -12.95
C LEU A 48 32.60 14.04 -12.98
N LYS A 49 33.45 13.64 -12.04
CA LYS A 49 33.83 12.23 -11.83
C LYS A 49 32.65 11.33 -11.43
N VAL A 50 31.62 11.91 -10.79
CA VAL A 50 30.42 11.20 -10.33
C VAL A 50 29.18 11.92 -10.88
N PRO A 51 28.31 11.25 -11.65
CA PRO A 51 27.14 11.88 -12.24
C PRO A 51 26.08 12.22 -11.17
N ILE A 52 25.49 13.41 -11.32
CA ILE A 52 24.35 13.86 -10.51
C ILE A 52 23.07 13.68 -11.33
N ILE A 53 22.12 12.92 -10.78
CA ILE A 53 20.89 12.53 -11.46
C ILE A 53 19.72 13.15 -10.68
N PRO A 54 19.08 14.21 -11.22
CA PRO A 54 17.93 14.81 -10.56
C PRO A 54 16.73 13.87 -10.59
N VAL A 55 16.02 13.79 -9.47
CA VAL A 55 14.76 13.05 -9.33
C VAL A 55 13.65 14.00 -8.85
N ALA A 56 12.40 13.62 -9.14
CA ALA A 56 11.24 14.46 -8.81
C ALA A 56 10.79 14.31 -7.34
N GLU A 57 11.28 13.28 -6.65
CA GLU A 57 10.95 12.98 -5.27
C GLU A 57 11.65 13.95 -4.31
N SER A 58 10.94 14.34 -3.26
CA SER A 58 11.55 15.07 -2.14
C SER A 58 12.55 14.21 -1.40
N SER A 59 13.47 14.86 -0.70
CA SER A 59 14.47 14.22 0.16
C SER A 59 13.84 13.23 1.14
N LEU A 60 12.70 13.59 1.75
CA LEU A 60 11.95 12.75 2.68
C LEU A 60 11.53 11.43 2.03
N ILE A 61 10.94 11.47 0.83
CA ILE A 61 10.47 10.27 0.13
C ILE A 61 11.66 9.44 -0.36
N LEU A 62 12.71 10.10 -0.86
CA LEU A 62 13.92 9.44 -1.33
C LEU A 62 14.69 8.75 -0.19
N GLU A 63 14.76 9.36 0.98
CA GLU A 63 15.35 8.77 2.19
C GLU A 63 14.61 7.48 2.59
N LYS A 64 13.27 7.49 2.57
CA LYS A 64 12.47 6.29 2.88
C LYS A 64 12.61 5.20 1.81
N LEU A 65 12.64 5.57 0.53
CA LEU A 65 12.90 4.63 -0.57
C LEU A 65 14.27 3.97 -0.39
N LEU A 66 15.33 4.77 -0.30
CA LEU A 66 16.69 4.25 -0.19
C LEU A 66 16.85 3.44 1.09
N GLY A 67 16.39 3.92 2.25
CA GLY A 67 16.49 3.13 3.47
C GLY A 67 15.75 1.79 3.44
N THR A 68 14.76 1.61 2.55
CA THR A 68 14.01 0.35 2.44
C THR A 68 14.73 -0.69 1.57
N TRP A 69 15.42 -0.27 0.50
CA TRP A 69 16.04 -1.18 -0.49
C TRP A 69 17.56 -1.07 -0.62
N TYR A 70 18.19 -0.10 0.03
CA TYR A 70 19.62 0.18 -0.07
C TYR A 70 20.35 -0.29 1.20
N PRO A 71 21.33 -1.21 1.08
CA PRO A 71 22.07 -1.74 2.22
C PRO A 71 22.80 -0.65 3.02
N GLY A 72 22.78 -0.77 4.34
CA GLY A 72 23.43 0.16 5.27
C GLY A 72 22.58 1.38 5.63
N MET A 73 21.38 1.52 5.06
CA MET A 73 20.44 2.61 5.36
C MET A 73 19.17 2.14 6.10
N GLU A 74 19.11 0.87 6.51
CA GLU A 74 17.89 0.22 7.02
C GLU A 74 17.48 0.71 8.41
N ALA A 75 18.43 1.09 9.25
CA ALA A 75 18.18 1.46 10.65
C ALA A 75 17.36 2.75 10.83
N ALA A 76 17.07 3.49 9.75
CA ALA A 76 16.43 4.80 9.78
C ALA A 76 14.99 4.82 9.24
N VAL A 77 14.46 3.72 8.68
CA VAL A 77 13.15 3.78 8.00
C VAL A 77 11.99 3.54 8.96
N THR A 78 11.49 4.64 9.51
CA THR A 78 10.12 4.73 10.05
C THR A 78 9.21 5.40 9.05
N PHE A 79 7.93 5.04 9.05
CA PHE A 79 6.91 5.83 8.38
C PHE A 79 6.06 6.48 9.47
N ASP A 80 6.03 7.80 9.53
CA ASP A 80 5.28 8.50 10.58
C ASP A 80 3.80 8.60 10.20
N ARG A 81 3.53 8.60 8.89
CA ARG A 81 2.18 8.68 8.31
C ARG A 81 1.98 7.61 7.26
N ILE A 82 0.78 7.03 7.25
CA ILE A 82 0.36 6.06 6.24
C ILE A 82 0.40 6.65 4.81
N ASP A 83 0.26 7.97 4.67
CA ASP A 83 0.41 8.67 3.39
C ASP A 83 1.82 8.52 2.81
N GLN A 84 2.85 8.71 3.65
CA GLN A 84 4.25 8.53 3.24
C GLN A 84 4.51 7.08 2.83
N LEU A 85 3.99 6.12 3.62
CA LEU A 85 4.10 4.70 3.31
C LEU A 85 3.40 4.36 1.99
N ALA A 86 2.21 4.91 1.75
CA ALA A 86 1.44 4.70 0.53
C ALA A 86 2.15 5.27 -0.69
N GLU A 87 2.71 6.47 -0.58
CA GLU A 87 3.48 7.13 -1.63
C GLU A 87 4.75 6.34 -1.98
N VAL A 88 5.54 5.93 -0.97
CA VAL A 88 6.74 5.11 -1.19
C VAL A 88 6.38 3.76 -1.81
N LEU A 89 5.30 3.12 -1.38
CA LEU A 89 4.83 1.86 -1.98
C LEU A 89 4.43 2.05 -3.45
N GLU A 90 3.71 3.12 -3.75
CA GLU A 90 3.30 3.45 -5.11
C GLU A 90 4.51 3.70 -6.02
N LEU A 91 5.45 4.54 -5.59
CA LEU A 91 6.68 4.80 -6.34
C LEU A 91 7.52 3.53 -6.50
N ALA A 92 7.68 2.76 -5.44
CA ALA A 92 8.46 1.53 -5.48
C ALA A 92 7.88 0.48 -6.43
N VAL A 93 6.56 0.38 -6.55
CA VAL A 93 5.90 -0.60 -7.42
C VAL A 93 5.74 -0.09 -8.86
N LEU A 94 5.33 1.17 -9.03
CA LEU A 94 4.91 1.69 -10.34
C LEU A 94 5.99 2.48 -11.08
N LYS A 95 6.87 3.19 -10.37
CA LYS A 95 7.90 4.06 -10.99
C LYS A 95 9.27 3.39 -10.99
N TYR A 96 9.72 2.98 -9.81
CA TYR A 96 11.07 2.46 -9.60
C TYR A 96 11.14 0.95 -9.70
N GLU A 97 10.02 0.25 -9.80
CA GLU A 97 9.97 -1.21 -10.03
C GLU A 97 10.87 -2.02 -9.06
N PHE A 98 10.97 -1.58 -7.81
CA PHE A 98 11.77 -2.26 -6.79
C PHE A 98 11.26 -3.70 -6.60
N ARG A 99 12.20 -4.65 -6.67
CA ARG A 99 11.89 -6.06 -6.48
C ARG A 99 11.36 -6.27 -5.07
N VAL A 100 10.34 -7.13 -4.96
CA VAL A 100 9.73 -7.51 -3.67
C VAL A 100 9.11 -6.31 -2.92
N ALA A 101 8.81 -5.20 -3.61
CA ALA A 101 8.31 -3.99 -2.96
C ALA A 101 6.99 -4.22 -2.21
N GLY A 102 6.02 -4.88 -2.86
CA GLY A 102 4.74 -5.19 -2.25
C GLY A 102 4.87 -5.96 -0.92
N PRO A 103 5.52 -7.14 -0.89
CA PRO A 103 5.69 -7.90 0.34
C PRO A 103 6.45 -7.18 1.46
N ILE A 104 7.47 -6.36 1.14
CA ILE A 104 8.21 -5.57 2.14
C ILE A 104 7.31 -4.49 2.73
N MET A 105 6.71 -3.65 1.88
CA MET A 105 5.86 -2.53 2.30
C MET A 105 4.60 -2.98 3.04
N ARG A 106 4.06 -4.15 2.67
CA ARG A 106 2.93 -4.77 3.37
C ARG A 106 3.20 -5.00 4.86
N ARG A 107 4.46 -5.20 5.28
CA ARG A 107 4.81 -5.41 6.69
C ARG A 107 4.55 -4.15 7.51
N TYR A 108 4.99 -2.99 7.03
CA TYR A 108 4.80 -1.71 7.69
C TYR A 108 3.32 -1.31 7.83
N LEU A 109 2.45 -1.76 6.92
CA LEU A 109 1.01 -1.49 7.03
C LEU A 109 0.36 -2.12 8.27
N HIS A 110 0.99 -3.13 8.88
CA HIS A 110 0.46 -3.71 10.10
C HIS A 110 0.50 -2.74 11.28
N ASP A 111 1.46 -1.81 11.30
CA ASP A 111 1.64 -0.84 12.39
C ASP A 111 0.51 0.21 12.41
N TYR A 112 -0.21 0.36 11.30
CA TYR A 112 -1.31 1.31 11.14
C TYR A 112 -2.69 0.70 11.37
N LEU A 113 -2.79 -0.60 11.68
CA LEU A 113 -4.08 -1.25 11.84
C LEU A 113 -4.92 -0.66 12.99
N ASP A 114 -4.28 -0.12 14.02
CA ASP A 114 -4.98 0.48 15.16
C ASP A 114 -5.18 1.99 15.04
N THR A 115 -4.38 2.68 14.22
CA THR A 115 -4.42 4.14 14.03
C THR A 115 -5.19 4.56 12.79
N ASP A 116 -5.08 3.83 11.68
CA ASP A 116 -5.83 4.08 10.44
C ASP A 116 -6.23 2.78 9.71
N ALA A 117 -7.11 2.01 10.34
CA ALA A 117 -7.67 0.79 9.74
C ALA A 117 -8.34 1.02 8.38
N VAL A 118 -8.94 2.19 8.14
CA VAL A 118 -9.63 2.50 6.87
C VAL A 118 -8.60 2.75 5.76
N GLY A 119 -7.52 3.47 6.06
CA GLY A 119 -6.40 3.66 5.14
C GLY A 119 -5.71 2.35 4.79
N VAL A 120 -5.44 1.50 5.79
CA VAL A 120 -4.86 0.16 5.56
C VAL A 120 -5.79 -0.71 4.71
N TYR A 121 -7.11 -0.66 4.96
CA TYR A 121 -8.10 -1.36 4.14
C TYR A 121 -8.04 -0.90 2.67
N ALA A 122 -8.01 0.41 2.44
CA ALA A 122 -7.96 0.98 1.10
C ALA A 122 -6.69 0.57 0.34
N ILE A 123 -5.51 0.66 0.97
CA ILE A 123 -4.25 0.21 0.39
C ILE A 123 -4.30 -1.30 0.11
N ALA A 124 -4.74 -2.11 1.07
CA ALA A 124 -4.82 -3.56 0.88
C ALA A 124 -5.78 -3.94 -0.26
N CYS A 125 -6.88 -3.21 -0.43
CA CYS A 125 -7.78 -3.37 -1.57
C CYS A 125 -7.11 -3.01 -2.90
N ARG A 126 -6.43 -1.85 -2.97
CA ARG A 126 -5.71 -1.36 -4.16
C ARG A 126 -4.68 -2.38 -4.67
N TYR A 127 -3.95 -3.02 -3.76
CA TYR A 127 -2.90 -4.01 -4.09
C TYR A 127 -3.37 -5.47 -3.97
N HIS A 128 -4.68 -5.71 -3.87
CA HIS A 128 -5.30 -7.05 -3.80
C HIS A 128 -4.79 -7.95 -2.65
N TRP A 129 -4.39 -7.36 -1.52
CA TRP A 129 -3.97 -8.08 -0.31
C TRP A 129 -5.16 -8.48 0.57
N GLY A 130 -5.93 -9.46 0.12
CA GLY A 130 -7.19 -9.87 0.73
C GLY A 130 -7.13 -10.21 2.23
N ASP A 131 -6.06 -10.85 2.72
CA ASP A 131 -5.91 -11.12 4.16
C ASP A 131 -5.74 -9.83 4.98
N LEU A 132 -4.95 -8.88 4.46
CA LEU A 132 -4.72 -7.60 5.13
C LEU A 132 -5.99 -6.74 5.09
N ALA A 133 -6.70 -6.70 3.96
CA ALA A 133 -7.98 -6.01 3.85
C ALA A 133 -8.99 -6.54 4.87
N ARG A 134 -9.11 -7.87 5.01
CA ARG A 134 -9.95 -8.48 6.05
C ARG A 134 -9.51 -8.14 7.47
N LYS A 135 -8.20 -8.09 7.74
CA LYS A 135 -7.67 -7.70 9.05
C LYS A 135 -8.00 -6.23 9.34
N ALA A 136 -7.77 -5.34 8.39
CA ALA A 136 -8.09 -3.92 8.49
C ALA A 136 -9.59 -3.67 8.69
N ALA A 137 -10.45 -4.37 7.94
CA ALA A 137 -11.90 -4.27 8.13
C ALA A 137 -12.32 -4.63 9.57
N ARG A 138 -11.78 -5.72 10.13
CA ARG A 138 -12.02 -6.08 11.55
C ARG A 138 -11.54 -5.00 12.51
N HIS A 139 -10.35 -4.44 12.29
CA HIS A 139 -9.82 -3.37 13.14
C HIS A 139 -10.68 -2.10 13.07
N SER A 140 -11.30 -1.81 11.91
CA SER A 140 -12.21 -0.66 11.77
C SER A 140 -13.46 -0.75 12.65
N LEU A 141 -13.83 -1.95 13.14
CA LEU A 141 -14.95 -2.12 14.10
C LEU A 141 -14.66 -1.49 15.46
N LYS A 142 -13.39 -1.22 15.79
CA LYS A 142 -13.00 -0.45 16.98
C LYS A 142 -13.43 1.02 16.87
N LEU A 143 -13.68 1.50 15.65
CA LEU A 143 -14.18 2.84 15.37
C LEU A 143 -15.71 2.81 15.31
N SER A 144 -16.36 3.85 15.81
CA SER A 144 -17.81 4.01 15.60
C SER A 144 -18.11 4.26 14.11
N LEU A 145 -19.29 3.86 13.64
CA LEU A 145 -19.68 4.05 12.23
C LEU A 145 -19.58 5.53 11.79
N PRO A 146 -19.98 6.54 12.60
CA PRO A 146 -19.76 7.94 12.25
C PRO A 146 -18.28 8.31 12.09
N CYS A 147 -17.37 7.70 12.85
CA CYS A 147 -15.93 7.91 12.68
C CYS A 147 -15.41 7.30 11.36
N VAL A 148 -15.90 6.11 10.98
CA VAL A 148 -15.54 5.50 9.69
C VAL A 148 -16.06 6.35 8.53
N LEU A 149 -17.31 6.82 8.59
CA LEU A 149 -17.91 7.66 7.55
C LEU A 149 -17.19 8.99 7.36
N ARG A 150 -16.72 9.59 8.46
CA ARG A 150 -15.95 10.84 8.44
C ARG A 150 -14.45 10.62 8.21
N ASN A 151 -13.98 9.38 8.14
CA ASN A 151 -12.57 9.10 7.91
C ASN A 151 -12.23 9.58 6.50
N ALA A 152 -11.40 10.63 6.43
CA ALA A 152 -10.97 11.28 5.20
C ALA A 152 -9.57 10.83 4.75
N THR A 153 -9.18 9.60 5.11
CA THR A 153 -7.90 9.00 4.72
C THR A 153 -7.73 9.13 3.18
N PRO A 154 -6.65 9.77 2.70
CA PRO A 154 -6.43 10.02 1.27
C PRO A 154 -6.45 8.75 0.41
N GLN A 155 -6.12 7.60 1.02
CA GLN A 155 -6.02 6.29 0.42
C GLN A 155 -7.34 5.83 -0.22
N LEU A 156 -8.49 6.28 0.30
CA LEU A 156 -9.80 5.96 -0.27
C LEU A 156 -9.99 6.47 -1.71
N ARG A 157 -9.23 7.50 -2.13
CA ARG A 157 -9.29 8.03 -3.50
C ARG A 157 -8.78 7.04 -4.55
N HIS A 158 -7.99 6.06 -4.13
CA HIS A 158 -7.35 5.10 -5.02
C HIS A 158 -8.10 3.76 -5.12
N ILE A 159 -9.30 3.66 -4.55
CA ILE A 159 -10.15 2.49 -4.66
C ILE A 159 -11.52 2.86 -5.26
N PRO A 160 -12.16 1.94 -6.00
CA PRO A 160 -13.53 2.16 -6.45
C PRO A 160 -14.50 2.22 -5.26
N ALA A 161 -15.54 3.06 -5.41
CA ALA A 161 -16.49 3.36 -4.33
C ALA A 161 -17.21 2.11 -3.77
N ASN A 162 -17.38 1.06 -4.57
CA ASN A 162 -17.99 -0.20 -4.13
C ASN A 162 -17.17 -0.91 -3.04
N LEU A 163 -15.83 -0.80 -3.05
CA LEU A 163 -14.98 -1.40 -2.02
C LEU A 163 -15.11 -0.67 -0.68
N TYR A 164 -15.24 0.65 -0.71
CA TYR A 164 -15.55 1.43 0.49
C TYR A 164 -16.97 1.15 1.00
N HIS A 165 -17.95 1.10 0.10
CA HIS A 165 -19.32 0.73 0.45
C HIS A 165 -19.40 -0.66 1.10
N ALA A 166 -18.59 -1.62 0.62
CA ALA A 166 -18.51 -2.95 1.23
C ALA A 166 -17.96 -2.91 2.66
N LEU A 167 -16.99 -2.05 2.96
CA LEU A 167 -16.50 -1.84 4.33
C LEU A 167 -17.61 -1.30 5.24
N LEU A 168 -18.39 -0.32 4.76
CA LEU A 168 -19.51 0.24 5.52
C LEU A 168 -20.61 -0.80 5.78
N ARG A 169 -20.96 -1.62 4.77
CA ARG A 169 -21.90 -2.73 4.94
C ARG A 169 -21.41 -3.75 5.97
N TYR A 170 -20.12 -4.08 5.92
CA TYR A 170 -19.48 -4.96 6.90
C TYR A 170 -19.59 -4.38 8.32
N HIS A 171 -19.27 -3.10 8.49
CA HIS A 171 -19.36 -2.40 9.78
C HIS A 171 -20.79 -2.41 10.34
N ASN A 172 -21.79 -2.10 9.51
CA ASN A 172 -23.20 -2.12 9.91
C ASN A 172 -23.67 -3.52 10.30
N ALA A 173 -23.29 -4.55 9.52
CA ALA A 173 -23.63 -5.93 9.82
C ALA A 173 -22.99 -6.42 11.14
N CYS A 174 -21.74 -6.04 11.43
CA CYS A 174 -21.11 -6.40 12.70
C CYS A 174 -21.69 -5.62 13.89
N SER A 175 -22.16 -4.39 13.67
CA SER A 175 -22.78 -3.57 14.71
C SER A 175 -24.14 -4.12 15.16
N SER A 176 -24.90 -4.76 14.27
CA SER A 176 -26.17 -5.42 14.61
C SER A 176 -25.99 -6.81 15.25
N VAL A 177 -24.81 -7.41 15.13
CA VAL A 177 -24.50 -8.79 15.60
C VAL A 177 -23.91 -8.81 17.02
N SER A 178 -23.72 -7.66 17.68
CA SER A 178 -23.43 -7.59 19.13
C SER A 178 -24.54 -8.18 20.03
N GLY A 179 -25.60 -8.76 19.46
CA GLY A 179 -26.60 -9.59 20.16
C GLY A 179 -26.43 -11.11 20.03
N SER A 180 -25.61 -11.67 19.12
CA SER A 180 -25.51 -13.14 18.96
C SER A 180 -24.36 -13.58 18.03
N LEU A 181 -23.40 -14.32 18.59
CA LEU A 181 -22.15 -14.80 17.99
C LEU A 181 -22.35 -15.81 16.83
N GLY A 182 -21.51 -15.73 15.80
CA GLY A 182 -21.30 -16.82 14.83
C GLY A 182 -20.32 -16.46 13.71
N LEU A 183 -19.02 -16.74 13.90
CA LEU A 183 -17.97 -16.51 12.90
C LEU A 183 -17.62 -17.84 12.22
N LEU A 184 -17.76 -17.93 10.89
CA LEU A 184 -17.03 -18.92 10.09
C LEU A 184 -16.32 -18.24 8.91
N VAL A 185 -15.03 -18.54 8.83
CA VAL A 185 -14.08 -18.11 7.79
C VAL A 185 -14.28 -19.00 6.58
N LEU A 186 -14.26 -18.44 5.37
CA LEU A 186 -14.04 -19.21 4.15
C LEU A 186 -12.95 -18.58 3.27
N SER A 187 -12.09 -19.46 2.78
CA SER A 187 -10.94 -19.18 1.96
C SER A 187 -11.28 -19.14 0.47
N SER A 188 -10.58 -18.22 -0.21
CA SER A 188 -9.91 -18.34 -1.50
C SER A 188 -10.58 -19.14 -2.64
N ARG A 189 -11.13 -18.42 -3.65
CA ARG A 189 -10.62 -18.42 -5.04
C ARG A 189 -11.47 -17.68 -6.08
N THR A 190 -12.58 -17.08 -5.70
CA THR A 190 -13.32 -16.13 -6.55
C THR A 190 -13.74 -14.94 -5.71
N TRP A 191 -13.85 -13.75 -6.30
CA TRP A 191 -14.44 -12.57 -5.66
C TRP A 191 -15.96 -12.77 -5.39
N ALA A 192 -16.29 -13.80 -4.62
CA ALA A 192 -17.61 -14.06 -4.10
C ALA A 192 -17.70 -13.39 -2.73
N TRP A 193 -18.55 -12.37 -2.66
CA TRP A 193 -18.70 -11.47 -1.52
C TRP A 193 -19.35 -12.16 -0.31
N MET A 194 -19.11 -11.56 0.86
CA MET A 194 -19.65 -11.92 2.18
C MET A 194 -21.17 -12.15 2.17
N ILE A 195 -21.59 -13.35 2.55
CA ILE A 195 -22.92 -13.60 3.09
C ILE A 195 -22.74 -13.83 4.59
N CYS A 196 -23.27 -12.92 5.41
CA CYS A 196 -23.60 -13.25 6.79
C CYS A 196 -24.80 -14.19 6.73
N THR A 197 -24.61 -15.49 6.97
CA THR A 197 -25.73 -16.41 7.10
C THR A 197 -26.34 -16.24 8.49
N ASN A 198 -27.47 -15.54 8.56
CA ASN A 198 -28.46 -15.80 9.58
C ASN A 198 -29.80 -16.04 8.87
N ASP A 199 -30.17 -17.32 8.75
CA ASP A 199 -31.50 -17.75 8.32
C ASP A 199 -32.49 -17.47 9.45
N SER A 200 -32.94 -16.22 9.53
CA SER A 200 -34.23 -15.89 10.14
C SER A 200 -34.58 -14.43 9.84
N CYS A 201 -34.85 -14.15 8.57
CA CYS A 201 -35.79 -13.11 8.19
C CYS A 201 -36.87 -13.78 7.35
N SER A 202 -37.86 -14.35 8.03
CA SER A 202 -39.07 -14.83 7.35
C SER A 202 -39.81 -13.64 6.75
N ALA A 203 -39.73 -13.52 5.43
CA ALA A 203 -40.73 -12.81 4.62
C ALA A 203 -41.20 -13.77 3.51
N PRO A 204 -42.48 -13.71 3.12
CA PRO A 204 -43.24 -14.87 2.66
C PRO A 204 -42.78 -15.41 1.31
N LYS A 205 -42.90 -16.74 1.15
CA LYS A 205 -42.62 -17.52 -0.06
C LYS A 205 -43.47 -17.06 -1.24
N THR A 206 -42.92 -16.28 -2.18
CA THR A 206 -43.25 -16.23 -3.63
C THR A 206 -42.34 -15.16 -4.24
N LEU A 207 -41.37 -15.40 -5.13
CA LEU A 207 -41.46 -15.99 -6.45
C LEU A 207 -40.04 -16.42 -6.88
N LEU A 208 -39.80 -17.72 -6.95
CA LEU A 208 -38.76 -18.31 -7.79
C LEU A 208 -39.25 -18.28 -9.23
N ASN A 209 -38.64 -17.47 -10.09
CA ASN A 209 -38.25 -17.84 -11.46
C ASN A 209 -37.86 -16.59 -12.26
N GLN A 210 -36.86 -16.79 -13.14
CA GLN A 210 -36.30 -15.85 -14.12
C GLN A 210 -35.29 -14.88 -13.48
N THR A 211 -34.00 -14.90 -13.82
CA THR A 211 -33.41 -14.94 -15.16
C THR A 211 -32.01 -15.55 -15.13
N ARG A 212 -31.88 -16.77 -15.68
CA ARG A 212 -30.66 -17.23 -16.35
C ARG A 212 -30.74 -16.74 -17.79
N LYS A 213 -29.87 -15.81 -18.19
CA LYS A 213 -29.29 -15.63 -19.54
C LYS A 213 -28.69 -14.23 -19.68
N PHE A 214 -27.68 -14.15 -20.55
CA PHE A 214 -26.86 -13.01 -20.97
C PHE A 214 -25.58 -12.79 -20.16
N LEU A 215 -24.38 -12.76 -20.74
CA LEU A 215 -23.78 -13.26 -22.00
C LEU A 215 -22.25 -13.03 -21.80
N LEU A 216 -21.44 -13.86 -22.47
CA LEU A 216 -20.04 -13.67 -22.90
C LEU A 216 -19.19 -12.57 -22.24
#